data_AF-A0A8H6QAW5-F1
#
_entry.id   AF-A0A8H6QAW5-F1
#
_cell.length_a   1.000
_cell.length_b   1.000
_cell.length_c   1.000
_cell.angle_alpha   90.00
_cell.angle_beta   90.00
_cell.angle_gamma   90.00
#
_symmetry.space_group_name_H-M   'P 1'
#
loop_
_entity.id
_entity.type
_entity.pdbx_description
1 polymer ?
#
loop_
_entity_poly.entity_id
_entity_poly.type
_entity_poly.pdbx_seq_one_letter_code
_entity_poly.pdbx_strand_id
1 'polypeptide(L)'
;MSALRPLRRGVNLLGARYVSQSARVAANGSNILQRQLSSPLQGRSAAGIAPRFTAGPSVKSQNGGMRRHASSTASGPVKKTQLYDLHIARGAKMVPFAGYSMPLQYSDLSHVESHHWTREKASLFDVSHMVQHHLSGPGAMELLMKVTPSSLDKLKPNTSTLSCLLEEGTGGIIDDTVITRLDGDAFYFVTNAGRRTEDLAFLQAEIEAYRQTHGADSIKWEILNDRALVALQGPLAASHPLLRQLPLPAPYSA
;
A
#
# COMPACT_ATOMS: atom_id res chain seq x y z
N MET A 1 31.17 -27.17 -34.45
CA MET A 1 31.97 -26.28 -35.33
C MET A 1 31.10 -25.84 -36.48
N SER A 2 31.34 -24.61 -36.95
CA SER A 2 30.66 -23.87 -38.03
C SER A 2 29.62 -22.85 -37.53
N ALA A 3 29.64 -21.58 -37.89
CA ALA A 3 30.64 -20.65 -38.40
C ALA A 3 30.02 -19.23 -38.28
N LEU A 4 30.88 -18.21 -38.27
CA LEU A 4 30.61 -16.81 -37.96
C LEU A 4 29.80 -16.04 -39.03
N ARG A 5 29.19 -14.94 -38.57
CA ARG A 5 28.47 -13.86 -39.29
C ARG A 5 29.27 -13.25 -40.46
N PRO A 6 28.62 -12.37 -41.28
CA PRO A 6 28.80 -10.93 -41.00
C PRO A 6 27.52 -10.08 -41.17
N LEU A 7 27.34 -9.12 -40.24
CA LEU A 7 26.41 -7.99 -40.33
C LEU A 7 27.17 -6.74 -40.80
N ARG A 8 26.68 -6.11 -41.87
CA ARG A 8 26.93 -4.73 -42.35
C ARG A 8 25.61 -4.30 -43.00
N ARG A 9 25.06 -3.09 -42.92
CA ARG A 9 25.53 -1.73 -42.64
C ARG A 9 24.27 -0.88 -42.39
N GLY A 10 24.39 0.26 -41.69
CA GLY A 10 23.34 1.28 -41.72
C GLY A 10 23.42 2.35 -40.63
N VAL A 11 24.58 2.99 -40.48
CA VAL A 11 24.72 4.25 -39.71
C VAL A 11 24.47 5.41 -40.67
N ASN A 12 23.60 6.34 -40.30
CA ASN A 12 23.71 7.73 -40.72
C ASN A 12 23.48 8.64 -39.51
N LEU A 13 24.54 9.35 -39.14
CA LEU A 13 24.54 10.49 -38.23
C LEU A 13 23.87 11.69 -38.90
N LEU A 14 23.04 12.41 -38.16
CA LEU A 14 22.98 13.87 -38.24
C LEU A 14 22.86 14.41 -36.82
N GLY A 15 23.91 15.11 -36.39
CA GLY A 15 23.98 15.78 -35.10
C GLY A 15 23.28 17.14 -35.15
N ALA A 16 22.67 17.52 -34.03
CA ALA A 16 22.39 18.91 -33.71
C ALA A 16 22.42 19.10 -32.18
N ARG A 17 23.59 19.56 -31.72
CA ARG A 17 23.86 20.56 -30.67
C ARG A 17 23.00 20.54 -29.40
N TYR A 18 23.68 20.15 -28.33
CA TYR A 18 23.45 20.49 -26.93
C TYR A 18 23.22 22.00 -26.71
N VAL A 19 22.19 22.34 -25.94
CA VAL A 19 22.17 23.52 -25.06
C VAL A 19 21.67 23.04 -23.70
N SER A 20 22.50 23.22 -22.67
CA SER A 20 22.17 22.93 -21.28
C SER A 20 21.33 24.07 -20.71
N GLN A 21 20.31 23.73 -19.93
CA GLN A 21 19.80 24.62 -18.89
C GLN A 21 19.44 23.80 -17.66
N SER A 22 20.21 24.06 -16.61
CA SER A 22 20.05 23.54 -15.25
C SER A 22 18.83 24.20 -14.60
N ALA A 23 17.84 23.40 -14.17
CA ALA A 23 16.79 23.87 -13.28
C ALA A 23 17.02 23.28 -11.88
N ARG A 24 17.12 24.19 -10.91
CA ARG A 24 17.51 23.94 -9.52
C ARG A 24 16.41 23.21 -8.75
N VAL A 25 16.85 22.24 -7.96
CA VAL A 25 16.10 21.62 -6.86
C VAL A 25 15.90 22.67 -5.76
N ALA A 26 14.65 23.01 -5.46
CA ALA A 26 14.31 23.82 -4.29
C ALA A 26 13.95 22.89 -3.12
N ALA A 27 14.90 22.73 -2.21
CA ALA A 27 14.67 22.16 -0.88
C ALA A 27 14.08 23.26 0.01
N ASN A 28 12.81 23.12 0.42
CA ASN A 28 12.25 23.98 1.46
C ASN A 28 12.50 23.33 2.82
N GLY A 29 13.58 23.80 3.45
CA GLY A 29 13.94 23.51 4.82
C GLY A 29 12.99 24.16 5.82
N SER A 30 12.75 23.41 6.88
CA SER A 30 12.00 23.75 8.08
C SER A 30 12.68 24.92 8.83
N ASN A 31 11.97 26.03 9.02
CA ASN A 31 12.37 27.07 9.97
C ASN A 31 11.62 26.85 11.29
N ILE A 32 12.32 26.26 12.26
CA ILE A 32 11.93 26.21 13.67
C ILE A 32 12.34 27.54 14.30
N LEU A 33 11.34 28.34 14.70
CA LEU A 33 11.57 29.54 15.50
C LEU A 33 11.73 29.16 16.98
N GLN A 34 12.94 29.41 17.47
CA GLN A 34 13.39 29.27 18.84
C GLN A 34 12.88 30.47 19.67
N ARG A 35 12.01 30.24 20.66
CA ARG A 35 11.70 31.23 21.70
C ARG A 35 12.40 30.83 22.99
N GLN A 36 13.48 31.54 23.29
CA GLN A 36 14.09 31.60 24.61
C GLN A 36 13.17 32.35 25.57
N LEU A 37 12.95 31.82 26.77
CA LEU A 37 12.75 32.62 27.97
C LEU A 37 13.49 31.95 29.14
N SER A 38 14.39 32.74 29.68
CA SER A 38 15.34 32.53 30.77
C SER A 38 14.73 32.72 32.15
N SER A 39 15.13 31.92 33.14
CA SER A 39 15.64 32.39 34.45
C SER A 39 16.05 31.22 35.37
N PRO A 40 17.08 31.38 36.23
CA PRO A 40 17.59 30.34 37.13
C PRO A 40 17.05 30.49 38.56
N LEU A 41 16.87 29.38 39.28
CA LEU A 41 16.73 29.40 40.74
C LEU A 41 17.61 28.32 41.39
N GLN A 42 18.50 28.82 42.25
CA GLN A 42 19.40 28.10 43.13
C GLN A 42 18.65 27.38 44.25
N GLY A 43 19.25 26.30 44.75
CA GLY A 43 18.65 25.36 45.69
C GLY A 43 18.46 25.88 47.12
N ARG A 44 17.60 25.17 47.87
CA ARG A 44 17.59 25.09 49.33
C ARG A 44 17.18 23.68 49.79
N SER A 45 17.67 23.39 50.99
CA SER A 45 17.85 22.12 51.71
C SER A 45 16.59 21.27 52.00
N ALA A 46 16.89 20.01 52.33
CA ALA A 46 16.04 18.91 52.75
C ALA A 46 15.13 19.18 53.97
N ALA A 47 13.94 18.58 53.93
CA ALA A 47 13.22 18.08 55.10
C ALA A 47 12.47 16.80 54.68
N GLY A 48 12.82 15.68 55.31
CA GLY A 48 12.30 14.36 54.98
C GLY A 48 10.92 14.11 55.59
N ILE A 49 10.02 13.55 54.78
CA ILE A 49 8.87 12.76 55.22
C ILE A 49 8.75 11.60 54.22
N ALA A 50 9.19 10.41 54.63
CA ALA A 50 9.08 9.21 53.82
C ALA A 50 7.69 8.57 53.99
N PRO A 51 6.91 8.29 52.93
CA PRO A 51 5.74 7.45 53.05
C PRO A 51 6.18 5.97 53.15
N ARG A 52 5.74 5.30 54.21
CA ARG A 52 5.84 3.84 54.38
C ARG A 52 4.96 3.16 53.33
N PHE A 53 5.57 2.64 52.27
CA PHE A 53 4.93 1.67 51.38
C PHE A 53 5.10 0.27 51.98
N THR A 54 4.00 -0.35 52.38
CA THR A 54 3.96 -1.78 52.72
C THR A 54 3.94 -2.58 51.42
N ALA A 55 4.91 -3.49 51.28
CA ALA A 55 4.99 -4.39 50.13
C ALA A 55 3.84 -5.42 50.20
N GLY A 56 2.87 -5.29 49.28
CA GLY A 56 1.92 -6.36 48.96
C GLY A 56 2.60 -7.49 48.19
N PRO A 57 2.04 -8.72 48.18
CA PRO A 57 2.68 -9.86 47.57
C PRO A 57 2.83 -9.67 46.05
N SER A 58 4.03 -10.00 45.55
CA SER A 58 4.40 -9.97 44.14
C SER A 58 3.54 -10.95 43.33
N VAL A 59 2.65 -10.41 42.49
CA VAL A 59 1.99 -11.19 41.44
C VAL A 59 3.04 -11.51 40.39
N LYS A 60 3.39 -12.79 40.26
CA LYS A 60 4.25 -13.28 39.18
C LYS A 60 3.53 -13.03 37.86
N SER A 61 3.92 -11.95 37.17
CA SER A 61 3.56 -11.74 35.76
C SER A 61 4.19 -12.87 34.94
N GLN A 62 3.37 -13.85 34.57
CA GLN A 62 3.75 -14.79 33.53
C GLN A 62 3.70 -14.03 32.20
N ASN A 63 4.81 -13.39 31.84
CA ASN A 63 5.09 -12.99 30.47
C ASN A 63 5.31 -14.25 29.63
N GLY A 64 4.22 -14.98 29.36
CA GLY A 64 4.13 -15.86 28.21
C GLY A 64 4.14 -14.98 26.98
N GLY A 65 5.33 -14.70 26.45
CA GLY A 65 5.50 -13.96 25.22
C GLY A 65 4.75 -14.67 24.11
N MET A 66 3.51 -14.24 23.85
CA MET A 66 2.72 -14.70 22.74
C MET A 66 3.41 -14.18 21.48
N ARG A 67 4.30 -15.00 20.91
CA ARG A 67 4.81 -14.78 19.56
C ARG A 67 3.60 -14.86 18.63
N ARG A 68 3.11 -13.71 18.20
CA ARG A 68 2.11 -13.64 17.12
C ARG A 68 2.83 -14.06 15.85
N HIS A 69 2.63 -15.31 15.43
CA HIS A 69 3.04 -15.76 14.12
C HIS A 69 2.10 -15.10 13.08
N ALA A 70 2.61 -14.15 12.30
CA ALA A 70 1.87 -13.49 11.21
C ALA A 70 1.79 -14.37 9.94
N SER A 71 1.81 -15.70 10.10
CA SER A 71 1.67 -16.65 9.01
C SER A 71 0.72 -17.74 9.47
N SER A 72 -0.56 -17.62 9.10
CA SER A 72 -1.43 -18.78 9.09
C SER A 72 -0.86 -19.75 8.04
N THR A 73 -0.35 -20.89 8.50
CA THR A 73 -0.09 -22.04 7.61
C THR A 73 -1.44 -22.58 7.19
N ALA A 74 -2.03 -21.99 6.16
CA ALA A 74 -3.19 -22.57 5.50
C ALA A 74 -2.75 -23.90 4.86
N SER A 75 -3.30 -25.02 5.33
CA SER A 75 -3.03 -26.38 4.82
C SER A 75 -3.87 -26.76 3.60
N GLY A 76 -4.62 -25.81 3.03
CA GLY A 76 -5.45 -26.00 1.84
C GLY A 76 -4.73 -25.62 0.54
N PRO A 77 -5.29 -25.99 -0.63
CA PRO A 77 -4.77 -25.57 -1.92
C PRO A 77 -4.77 -24.03 -2.01
N VAL A 78 -3.60 -23.46 -2.29
CA VAL A 78 -3.43 -22.01 -2.46
C VAL A 78 -3.74 -21.58 -3.90
N LYS A 79 -4.34 -20.39 -4.03
CA LYS A 79 -4.60 -19.75 -5.32
C LYS A 79 -3.31 -19.28 -5.99
N LYS A 80 -3.33 -19.06 -7.29
CA LYS A 80 -2.21 -18.53 -8.07
C LYS A 80 -2.57 -17.13 -8.59
N THR A 81 -1.59 -16.23 -8.63
CA THR A 81 -1.74 -14.95 -9.34
C THR A 81 -1.55 -15.16 -10.84
N GLN A 82 -1.95 -14.18 -11.64
CA GLN A 82 -1.75 -14.18 -13.09
C GLN A 82 -0.26 -14.19 -13.47
N LEU A 83 0.63 -13.77 -12.56
CA LEU A 83 2.08 -13.75 -12.75
C LEU A 83 2.78 -15.01 -12.20
N TYR A 84 2.04 -16.01 -11.74
CA TYR A 84 2.62 -17.21 -11.11
C TYR A 84 3.65 -17.91 -11.99
N ASP A 85 3.33 -18.18 -13.26
CA ASP A 85 4.26 -18.89 -14.16
C ASP A 85 5.53 -18.08 -14.44
N LEU A 86 5.42 -16.74 -14.46
CA LEU A 86 6.56 -15.85 -14.57
C LEU A 86 7.47 -15.96 -13.34
N HIS A 87 6.89 -16.01 -12.13
CA HIS A 87 7.66 -16.20 -10.90
C HIS A 87 8.44 -17.51 -10.90
N ILE A 88 7.79 -18.61 -11.30
CA ILE A 88 8.44 -19.92 -11.44
C ILE A 88 9.58 -19.86 -12.46
N ALA A 89 9.34 -19.29 -13.64
CA ALA A 89 10.34 -19.16 -14.68
C ALA A 89 11.55 -18.29 -14.25
N ARG A 90 11.37 -17.40 -13.28
CA ARG A 90 12.42 -16.54 -12.70
C ARG A 90 13.06 -17.13 -11.43
N GLY A 91 12.78 -18.39 -11.10
CA GLY A 91 13.42 -19.08 -9.98
C GLY A 91 12.92 -18.59 -8.61
N ALA A 92 11.69 -18.07 -8.53
CA ALA A 92 11.12 -17.65 -7.26
C ALA A 92 10.90 -18.84 -6.31
N LYS A 93 11.25 -18.64 -5.04
CA LYS A 93 10.82 -19.53 -3.97
C LYS A 93 9.38 -19.18 -3.58
N MET A 94 8.43 -20.02 -3.98
CA MET A 94 7.01 -19.80 -3.73
C MET A 94 6.60 -20.27 -2.32
N VAL A 95 5.76 -19.49 -1.64
CA VAL A 95 5.25 -19.80 -0.29
C VAL A 95 3.76 -19.49 -0.19
N PRO A 96 3.01 -20.16 0.70
CA PRO A 96 1.63 -19.80 1.01
C PRO A 96 1.59 -18.45 1.76
N PHE A 97 0.85 -17.48 1.24
CA PHE A 97 0.59 -16.20 1.87
C PHE A 97 -0.84 -15.73 1.56
N ALA A 98 -1.64 -15.46 2.59
CA ALA A 98 -3.03 -14.99 2.46
C ALA A 98 -3.91 -15.83 1.48
N GLY A 99 -3.71 -17.15 1.46
CA GLY A 99 -4.44 -18.06 0.56
C GLY A 99 -3.94 -18.08 -0.89
N TYR A 100 -2.82 -17.42 -1.19
CA TYR A 100 -2.14 -17.42 -2.49
C TYR A 100 -0.74 -18.04 -2.41
N SER A 101 -0.25 -18.56 -3.53
CA SER A 101 1.14 -18.93 -3.72
C SER A 101 1.91 -17.71 -4.22
N MET A 102 2.69 -17.10 -3.33
CA MET A 102 3.40 -15.84 -3.58
C MET A 102 4.92 -16.04 -3.57
N PRO A 103 5.69 -15.25 -4.35
CA PRO A 103 7.14 -15.32 -4.34
C PRO A 103 7.71 -14.71 -3.05
N LEU A 104 8.45 -15.49 -2.26
CA LEU A 104 9.15 -15.01 -1.06
C LEU A 104 10.46 -14.29 -1.41
N GLN A 105 11.23 -14.87 -2.32
CA GLN A 105 12.51 -14.36 -2.79
C GLN A 105 12.85 -15.00 -4.14
N TYR A 106 13.74 -14.38 -4.89
CA TYR A 106 14.29 -14.90 -6.15
C TYR A 106 15.72 -15.39 -5.93
N SER A 107 16.21 -16.26 -6.81
CA SER A 107 17.49 -16.95 -6.62
C SER A 107 18.72 -16.04 -6.72
N ASP A 108 18.57 -14.85 -7.26
CA ASP A 108 19.64 -13.90 -7.57
C ASP A 108 20.01 -12.99 -6.38
N LEU A 109 19.09 -12.74 -5.45
CA LEU A 109 19.32 -11.87 -4.29
C LEU A 109 18.66 -12.41 -3.02
N SER A 110 19.33 -12.29 -1.88
CA SER A 110 18.70 -12.47 -0.58
C SER A 110 17.65 -11.38 -0.31
N HIS A 111 16.74 -11.60 0.65
CA HIS A 111 15.76 -10.58 1.02
C HIS A 111 16.40 -9.26 1.51
N VAL A 112 17.60 -9.33 2.11
CA VAL A 112 18.35 -8.14 2.57
C VAL A 112 18.88 -7.37 1.37
N GLU A 113 19.49 -8.06 0.41
CA GLU A 113 20.01 -7.43 -0.81
C GLU A 113 18.87 -6.85 -1.66
N SER A 114 17.75 -7.57 -1.78
CA SER A 114 16.54 -7.07 -2.45
C SER A 114 15.98 -5.81 -1.76
N HIS A 115 16.06 -5.73 -0.43
CA HIS A 115 15.66 -4.54 0.31
C HIS A 115 16.54 -3.33 -0.03
N HIS A 116 17.85 -3.49 0.03
CA HIS A 116 18.81 -2.43 -0.34
C HIS A 116 18.64 -2.02 -1.81
N TRP A 117 18.51 -3.00 -2.72
CA TRP A 117 18.27 -2.75 -4.14
C TRP A 117 17.03 -1.88 -4.37
N THR A 118 15.93 -2.17 -3.68
CA THR A 118 14.68 -1.37 -3.79
C THR A 118 14.91 0.07 -3.35
N ARG A 119 15.69 0.29 -2.29
CA ARG A 119 15.99 1.63 -1.76
C ARG A 119 16.96 2.42 -2.64
N GLU A 120 17.87 1.75 -3.33
CA GLU A 120 18.90 2.38 -4.17
C GLU A 120 18.47 2.52 -5.63
N LYS A 121 17.58 1.64 -6.11
CA LYS A 121 17.23 1.50 -7.53
C LYS A 121 15.72 1.42 -7.74
N ALA A 122 15.23 0.31 -8.26
CA ALA A 122 13.82 0.03 -8.45
C ALA A 122 13.59 -1.50 -8.43
N SER A 123 12.51 -1.91 -7.78
CA SER A 123 12.04 -3.30 -7.70
C SER A 123 10.58 -3.39 -8.10
N LEU A 124 10.22 -4.49 -8.76
CA LEU A 124 8.84 -4.80 -9.14
C LEU A 124 8.26 -5.83 -8.17
N PHE A 125 7.10 -5.54 -7.62
CA PHE A 125 6.38 -6.42 -6.69
C PHE A 125 5.06 -6.87 -7.31
N ASP A 126 4.77 -8.16 -7.21
CA ASP A 126 3.43 -8.71 -7.50
C ASP A 126 2.55 -8.57 -6.25
N VAL A 127 1.56 -7.68 -6.32
CA VAL A 127 0.57 -7.45 -5.26
C VAL A 127 -0.84 -7.83 -5.74
N SER A 128 -0.95 -8.67 -6.79
CA SER A 128 -2.22 -9.07 -7.42
C SER A 128 -3.16 -9.88 -6.52
N HIS A 129 -2.65 -10.38 -5.40
CA HIS A 129 -3.42 -11.13 -4.41
C HIS A 129 -4.35 -10.23 -3.57
N MET A 130 -4.06 -8.92 -3.48
CA MET A 130 -4.92 -7.93 -2.85
C MET A 130 -6.29 -7.85 -3.54
N VAL A 131 -7.29 -7.33 -2.83
CA VAL A 131 -8.65 -7.21 -3.38
C VAL A 131 -8.80 -5.85 -4.03
N GLN A 132 -9.12 -5.82 -5.32
CA GLN A 132 -9.33 -4.58 -6.08
C GLN A 132 -10.83 -4.36 -6.26
N HIS A 133 -11.32 -3.19 -5.84
CA HIS A 133 -12.73 -2.84 -5.86
C HIS A 133 -12.98 -1.67 -6.78
N HIS A 134 -14.06 -1.74 -7.55
CA HIS A 134 -14.64 -0.61 -8.24
C HIS A 134 -16.04 -0.34 -7.67
N LEU A 135 -16.27 0.87 -7.18
CA LEU A 135 -17.54 1.30 -6.59
C LEU A 135 -17.99 2.56 -7.29
N SER A 136 -19.23 2.57 -7.78
CA SER A 136 -19.78 3.69 -8.55
C SER A 136 -21.26 3.91 -8.23
N GLY A 137 -21.77 5.10 -8.58
CA GLY A 137 -23.18 5.48 -8.38
C GLY A 137 -23.32 6.61 -7.37
N PRO A 138 -24.48 7.30 -7.35
CA PRO A 138 -24.68 8.52 -6.58
C PRO A 138 -24.45 8.35 -5.06
N GLY A 139 -24.62 7.13 -4.54
CA GLY A 139 -24.40 6.81 -3.13
C GLY A 139 -22.97 6.39 -2.78
N ALA A 140 -22.07 6.22 -3.75
CA ALA A 140 -20.74 5.65 -3.52
C ALA A 140 -19.89 6.51 -2.58
N MET A 141 -19.90 7.84 -2.77
CA MET A 141 -19.13 8.76 -1.93
C MET A 141 -19.67 8.79 -0.49
N GLU A 142 -20.99 8.84 -0.33
CA GLU A 142 -21.63 8.85 0.99
C GLU A 142 -21.34 7.55 1.75
N LEU A 143 -21.52 6.39 1.11
CA LEU A 143 -21.23 5.10 1.71
C LEU A 143 -19.76 5.02 2.15
N LEU A 144 -18.81 5.40 1.29
CA LEU A 144 -17.39 5.33 1.64
C LEU A 144 -17.03 6.29 2.78
N MET A 145 -17.64 7.46 2.86
CA MET A 145 -17.45 8.37 4.01
C MET A 145 -18.18 7.89 5.28
N LYS A 146 -19.20 7.03 5.16
CA LYS A 146 -19.82 6.34 6.31
C LYS A 146 -18.85 5.30 6.90
N VAL A 147 -18.27 4.46 6.05
CA VAL A 147 -17.48 3.29 6.48
C VAL A 147 -15.99 3.58 6.66
N THR A 148 -15.54 4.81 6.39
CA THR A 148 -14.14 5.22 6.53
C THR A 148 -14.03 6.61 7.17
N PRO A 149 -12.91 6.94 7.84
CA PRO A 149 -12.74 8.26 8.46
C PRO A 149 -12.30 9.34 7.46
N SER A 150 -12.21 9.03 6.16
CA SER A 150 -11.63 9.92 5.16
C SER A 150 -12.63 10.91 4.58
N SER A 151 -12.25 12.19 4.49
CA SER A 151 -13.01 13.22 3.76
C SER A 151 -12.82 13.07 2.24
N LEU A 152 -13.51 12.10 1.64
CA LEU A 152 -13.39 11.77 0.21
C LEU A 152 -13.99 12.85 -0.71
N ASP A 153 -14.93 13.64 -0.19
CA ASP A 153 -15.50 14.83 -0.84
C ASP A 153 -14.41 15.86 -1.21
N LYS A 154 -13.36 15.97 -0.39
CA LYS A 154 -12.22 16.88 -0.58
C LYS A 154 -11.09 16.29 -1.42
N LEU A 155 -11.13 14.98 -1.67
CA LEU A 155 -10.13 14.31 -2.50
C LEU A 155 -10.35 14.74 -3.95
N LYS A 156 -9.29 15.15 -4.65
CA LYS A 156 -9.39 15.54 -6.06
C LYS A 156 -9.62 14.30 -6.93
N PRO A 157 -10.30 14.41 -8.08
CA PRO A 157 -10.36 13.31 -9.04
C PRO A 157 -8.95 12.82 -9.40
N ASN A 158 -8.84 11.51 -9.58
CA ASN A 158 -7.61 10.77 -9.88
C ASN A 158 -6.50 10.94 -8.82
N THR A 159 -6.90 11.16 -7.56
CA THR A 159 -5.97 11.16 -6.41
C THR A 159 -6.40 10.15 -5.36
N SER A 160 -5.43 9.71 -4.56
CA SER A 160 -5.62 8.64 -3.58
C SER A 160 -5.29 9.09 -2.16
N THR A 161 -5.92 8.45 -1.19
CA THR A 161 -5.60 8.57 0.24
C THR A 161 -5.51 7.20 0.89
N LEU A 162 -4.64 7.07 1.90
CA LEU A 162 -4.71 5.95 2.84
C LEU A 162 -5.91 6.17 3.77
N SER A 163 -6.60 5.09 4.11
CA SER A 163 -7.76 5.06 4.99
C SER A 163 -7.87 3.72 5.70
N CYS A 164 -8.95 3.54 6.45
CA CYS A 164 -9.33 2.26 7.05
C CYS A 164 -10.84 2.08 7.05
N LEU A 165 -11.28 0.82 6.97
CA LEU A 165 -12.66 0.41 7.19
C LEU A 165 -12.92 0.40 8.70
N LEU A 166 -13.99 1.05 9.12
CA LEU A 166 -14.35 1.18 10.53
C LEU A 166 -15.63 0.41 10.85
N GLU A 167 -15.61 -0.29 11.97
CA GLU A 167 -16.79 -0.92 12.53
C GLU A 167 -17.74 0.13 13.11
N GLU A 168 -19.02 0.06 12.72
CA GLU A 168 -20.05 0.97 13.21
C GLU A 168 -20.25 0.82 14.73
N GLY A 169 -20.38 1.94 15.43
CA GLY A 169 -20.59 1.98 16.88
C GLY A 169 -19.31 1.91 17.72
N THR A 170 -18.37 1.01 17.40
CA THR A 170 -17.11 0.88 18.16
C THR A 170 -16.00 1.79 17.62
N GLY A 171 -16.02 2.09 16.31
CA GLY A 171 -14.91 2.77 15.62
C GLY A 171 -13.66 1.90 15.50
N GLY A 172 -13.75 0.60 15.75
CA GLY A 172 -12.65 -0.34 15.60
C GLY A 172 -12.20 -0.46 14.14
N ILE A 173 -10.89 -0.61 13.92
CA ILE A 173 -10.34 -0.81 12.57
C ILE A 173 -10.57 -2.26 12.13
N ILE A 174 -11.29 -2.44 11.02
CA ILE A 174 -11.53 -3.74 10.40
C ILE A 174 -10.34 -4.14 9.52
N ASP A 175 -9.92 -3.23 8.65
CA ASP A 175 -8.74 -3.33 7.78
C ASP A 175 -8.32 -1.93 7.27
N ASP A 176 -7.07 -1.77 6.83
CA ASP A 176 -6.62 -0.56 6.13
C ASP A 176 -6.81 -0.68 4.60
N THR A 177 -6.95 0.46 3.93
CA THR A 177 -7.23 0.50 2.49
C THR A 177 -6.70 1.77 1.85
N VAL A 178 -6.31 1.69 0.58
CA VAL A 178 -6.03 2.88 -0.24
C VAL A 178 -7.22 3.14 -1.14
N ILE A 179 -7.79 4.34 -1.05
CA ILE A 179 -8.96 4.76 -1.81
C ILE A 179 -8.54 5.84 -2.80
N THR A 180 -8.93 5.66 -4.05
CA THR A 180 -8.74 6.60 -5.16
C THR A 180 -10.09 7.11 -5.62
N ARG A 181 -10.27 8.43 -5.62
CA ARG A 181 -11.43 9.05 -6.27
C ARG A 181 -11.19 9.05 -7.77
N LEU A 182 -12.10 8.46 -8.54
CA LEU A 182 -12.10 8.52 -10.00
C LEU A 182 -12.95 9.71 -10.46
N ASP A 183 -13.14 9.88 -11.76
CA ASP A 183 -14.07 10.89 -12.28
C ASP A 183 -15.53 10.48 -12.01
N GLY A 184 -16.42 11.47 -11.85
CA GLY A 184 -17.81 11.24 -11.46
C GLY A 184 -17.97 10.71 -10.03
N ASP A 185 -19.05 9.95 -9.80
CA ASP A 185 -19.32 9.28 -8.52
C ASP A 185 -18.74 7.86 -8.52
N ALA A 186 -17.44 7.74 -8.81
CA ALA A 186 -16.73 6.47 -8.90
C ALA A 186 -15.43 6.46 -8.09
N PHE A 187 -15.12 5.29 -7.54
CA PHE A 187 -13.98 5.06 -6.66
C PHE A 187 -13.32 3.72 -6.99
N TYR A 188 -11.99 3.73 -6.91
CA TYR A 188 -11.19 2.52 -6.94
C TYR A 188 -10.48 2.38 -5.60
N PHE A 189 -10.59 1.23 -4.96
CA PHE A 189 -9.89 0.99 -3.71
C PHE A 189 -9.38 -0.44 -3.59
N VAL A 190 -8.38 -0.62 -2.71
CA VAL A 190 -7.68 -1.89 -2.54
C VAL A 190 -7.66 -2.26 -1.06
N THR A 191 -8.11 -3.48 -0.71
CA THR A 191 -8.02 -4.03 0.65
C THR A 191 -7.03 -5.20 0.73
N ASN A 192 -6.63 -5.57 1.95
CA ASN A 192 -5.60 -6.59 2.12
C ASN A 192 -6.10 -7.99 1.75
N ALA A 193 -5.21 -8.78 1.15
CA ALA A 193 -5.53 -10.16 0.79
C ALA A 193 -5.90 -11.02 2.01
N GLY A 194 -5.26 -10.78 3.16
CA GLY A 194 -5.43 -11.57 4.38
C GLY A 194 -6.78 -11.35 5.08
N ARG A 195 -7.48 -10.25 4.77
CA ARG A 195 -8.79 -9.88 5.33
C ARG A 195 -9.91 -9.97 4.31
N ARG A 196 -9.63 -10.51 3.12
CA ARG A 196 -10.56 -10.63 1.99
C ARG A 196 -11.95 -11.13 2.40
N THR A 197 -12.05 -12.18 3.22
CA THR A 197 -13.35 -12.75 3.58
C THR A 197 -14.17 -11.77 4.42
N GLU A 198 -13.54 -11.18 5.43
CA GLU A 198 -14.16 -10.25 6.36
C GLU A 198 -14.49 -8.91 5.71
N ASP A 199 -13.55 -8.36 4.92
CA ASP A 199 -13.76 -7.09 4.20
C ASP A 199 -14.91 -7.21 3.19
N LEU A 200 -14.95 -8.31 2.43
CA LEU A 200 -16.02 -8.52 1.45
C LEU A 200 -17.38 -8.68 2.14
N ALA A 201 -17.44 -9.40 3.26
CA ALA A 201 -18.67 -9.56 4.01
C ALA A 201 -19.16 -8.22 4.59
N PHE A 202 -18.24 -7.43 5.16
CA PHE A 202 -18.54 -6.11 5.69
C PHE A 202 -19.05 -5.16 4.60
N LEU A 203 -18.30 -5.01 3.50
CA LEU A 203 -18.68 -4.13 2.39
C LEU A 203 -20.00 -4.56 1.76
N GLN A 204 -20.23 -5.86 1.57
CA GLN A 204 -21.49 -6.38 1.03
C GLN A 204 -22.68 -6.01 1.91
N ALA A 205 -22.53 -6.12 3.24
CA ALA A 205 -23.59 -5.77 4.18
C ALA A 205 -23.91 -4.26 4.16
N GLU A 206 -22.87 -3.42 4.19
CA GLU A 206 -23.01 -1.96 4.13
C GLU A 206 -23.65 -1.48 2.82
N ILE A 207 -23.24 -2.05 1.69
CA ILE A 207 -23.80 -1.74 0.36
C ILE A 207 -25.27 -2.15 0.27
N GLU A 208 -25.61 -3.34 0.77
CA GLU A 208 -26.98 -3.84 0.72
C GLU A 208 -27.92 -3.01 1.62
N ALA A 209 -27.48 -2.66 2.84
CA ALA A 209 -28.22 -1.78 3.73
C ALA A 209 -28.45 -0.38 3.09
N TYR A 210 -27.45 0.15 2.39
CA TYR A 210 -27.58 1.41 1.67
C TYR A 210 -28.58 1.31 0.52
N ARG A 211 -28.52 0.25 -0.30
CA ARG A 211 -29.46 0.02 -1.41
C ARG A 211 -30.90 -0.16 -0.95
N GLN A 212 -31.14 -0.79 0.20
CA GLN A 212 -32.49 -0.95 0.75
C GLN A 212 -33.16 0.39 1.08
N THR A 213 -32.37 1.41 1.43
CA THR A 213 -32.86 2.73 1.81
C THR A 213 -32.84 3.74 0.66
N HIS A 214 -31.95 3.57 -0.32
CA HIS A 214 -31.72 4.53 -1.42
C HIS A 214 -32.05 3.99 -2.82
N GLY A 215 -32.48 2.73 -2.92
CA GLY A 215 -32.78 2.05 -4.19
C GLY A 215 -31.63 1.19 -4.71
N ALA A 216 -31.96 0.16 -5.51
CA ALA A 216 -31.00 -0.84 -5.99
C ALA A 216 -29.87 -0.24 -6.85
N ASP A 217 -30.16 0.79 -7.63
CA ASP A 217 -29.22 1.44 -8.55
C ASP A 217 -28.37 2.54 -7.89
N SER A 218 -28.54 2.78 -6.59
CA SER A 218 -27.81 3.82 -5.86
C SER A 218 -26.29 3.57 -5.81
N ILE A 219 -25.89 2.30 -5.83
CA ILE A 219 -24.50 1.84 -5.77
C ILE A 219 -24.32 0.64 -6.69
N LYS A 220 -23.25 0.64 -7.48
CA LYS A 220 -22.74 -0.49 -8.25
C LYS A 220 -21.35 -0.84 -7.74
N TRP A 221 -21.16 -2.10 -7.33
CA TRP A 221 -19.90 -2.60 -6.78
C TRP A 221 -19.41 -3.81 -7.56
N GLU A 222 -18.13 -3.80 -7.93
CA GLU A 222 -17.47 -4.85 -8.70
C GLU A 222 -16.10 -5.18 -8.08
N ILE A 223 -15.80 -6.48 -8.01
CA ILE A 223 -14.46 -6.97 -7.67
C ILE A 223 -13.70 -7.25 -8.96
N LEU A 224 -12.55 -6.61 -9.10
CA LEU A 224 -11.75 -6.62 -10.32
C LEU A 224 -10.79 -7.82 -10.35
N ASN A 225 -11.32 -9.01 -10.61
CA ASN A 225 -10.55 -10.27 -10.63
C ASN A 225 -9.81 -10.54 -11.96
N ASP A 226 -10.06 -9.73 -12.97
CA ASP A 226 -9.56 -9.86 -14.35
C ASP A 226 -8.21 -9.17 -14.59
N ARG A 227 -7.60 -8.60 -13.55
CA ARG A 227 -6.38 -7.81 -13.65
C ARG A 227 -5.37 -8.17 -12.57
N ALA A 228 -4.09 -8.12 -12.97
CA ALA A 228 -2.98 -8.16 -12.03
C ALA A 228 -2.74 -6.76 -11.42
N LEU A 229 -2.14 -6.72 -10.24
CA LEU A 229 -1.68 -5.48 -9.61
C LEU A 229 -0.19 -5.60 -9.33
N VAL A 230 0.56 -4.65 -9.88
CA VAL A 230 2.01 -4.59 -9.72
C VAL A 230 2.43 -3.27 -9.12
N ALA A 231 3.44 -3.30 -8.26
CA ALA A 231 4.04 -2.11 -7.66
C ALA A 231 5.49 -2.00 -8.10
N LEU A 232 5.83 -0.94 -8.84
CA LEU A 232 7.21 -0.58 -9.14
C LEU A 232 7.67 0.48 -8.12
N GLN A 233 8.64 0.14 -7.29
CA GLN A 233 9.02 0.94 -6.12
C GLN A 233 10.53 1.20 -6.09
N GLY A 234 10.93 2.39 -5.66
CA GLY A 234 12.34 2.82 -5.52
C GLY A 234 12.61 4.18 -6.19
N PRO A 235 13.76 4.82 -5.91
CA PRO A 235 14.10 6.13 -6.45
C PRO A 235 14.15 6.19 -7.99
N LEU A 236 14.39 5.05 -8.66
CA LEU A 236 14.41 4.95 -10.12
C LEU A 236 13.08 4.50 -10.72
N ALA A 237 12.05 4.27 -9.91
CA ALA A 237 10.76 3.75 -10.39
C ALA A 237 10.09 4.69 -11.41
N ALA A 238 9.98 5.97 -11.08
CA ALA A 238 9.31 6.96 -11.92
C ALA A 238 10.00 7.18 -13.28
N SER A 239 11.33 7.02 -13.33
CA SER A 239 12.11 7.16 -14.56
C SER A 239 12.30 5.84 -15.31
N HIS A 240 11.82 4.73 -14.76
CA HIS A 240 12.04 3.41 -15.33
C HIS A 240 11.38 3.29 -16.71
N PRO A 241 12.08 2.79 -17.76
CA PRO A 241 11.55 2.72 -19.12
C PRO A 241 10.25 1.94 -19.26
N LEU A 242 10.01 0.98 -18.36
CA LEU A 242 8.77 0.20 -18.32
C LEU A 242 7.52 1.10 -18.28
N LEU A 243 7.53 2.18 -17.49
CA LEU A 243 6.37 3.06 -17.37
C LEU A 243 6.09 3.85 -18.66
N ARG A 244 7.11 4.07 -19.51
CA ARG A 244 6.93 4.76 -20.81
C ARG A 244 6.32 3.86 -21.88
N GLN A 245 6.38 2.55 -21.68
CA GLN A 245 5.81 1.56 -22.60
C GLN A 245 4.35 1.23 -22.26
N LEU A 246 3.90 1.61 -21.06
CA LEU A 246 2.51 1.46 -20.69
C LEU A 246 1.67 2.50 -21.44
N PRO A 247 0.49 2.13 -21.96
CA PRO A 247 -0.44 3.12 -22.48
C PRO A 247 -0.73 4.13 -21.36
N LEU A 248 -0.76 5.43 -21.73
CA LEU A 248 -1.23 6.44 -20.80
C LEU A 248 -2.63 6.04 -20.31
N PRO A 249 -2.94 6.18 -19.01
CA PRO A 249 -4.26 5.84 -18.52
C PRO A 249 -5.29 6.60 -19.35
N ALA A 250 -6.18 5.87 -20.03
CA ALA A 250 -7.36 6.47 -20.60
C ALA A 250 -8.14 7.12 -19.44
N PRO A 251 -8.73 8.31 -19.61
CA PRO A 251 -9.66 8.83 -18.62
C PRO A 251 -10.70 7.75 -18.33
N TYR A 252 -11.01 7.53 -17.05
CA TYR A 252 -11.96 6.51 -16.66
C TYR A 252 -13.31 6.89 -17.26
N SER A 253 -13.74 6.20 -18.31
CA SER A 253 -15.04 6.41 -18.92
C SER A 253 -16.08 5.77 -18.00
N ALA A 254 -16.89 6.62 -17.36
CA ALA A 254 -18.05 6.24 -16.55
C ALA A 254 -19.07 5.41 -17.36
#